data_AF-A0A5A7N7G9-F1
#
_entry.id   AF-A0A5A7N7G9-F1
#
_cell.length_a   1.000
_cell.length_b   1.000
_cell.length_c   1.000
_cell.angle_alpha   90.00
_cell.angle_beta   90.00
_cell.angle_gamma   90.00
#
_symmetry.space_group_name_H-M   'P 1'
#
loop_
_entity.id
_entity.type
_entity.pdbx_description
1 polymer ?
#
loop_
_entity_poly.entity_id
_entity_poly.type
_entity_poly.pdbx_seq_one_letter_code
_entity_poly.pdbx_strand_id
1 'polypeptide(L)'
;MWRADADTSLRLSAARGVKMMSLIEFAAVGVGPGPLPGTSFFVTGNPDLGASITEGYDIGVERQLPMLLSSFKANLFYTSLSKNVAVANFAPSFVNPPFFVSQPLMWAHQSRWALNWNSKGKKIICNGV
;
A
#
# COMPACT_ATOMS: atom_id res chain seq x y z
N MET A 1 -13.97 20.46 -2.86
CA MET A 1 -12.85 21.30 -3.33
C MET A 1 -13.18 22.73 -2.96
N TRP A 2 -12.29 23.40 -2.25
CA TRP A 2 -12.44 24.81 -1.88
C TRP A 2 -11.42 25.64 -2.66
N ARG A 3 -11.78 26.85 -3.07
CA ARG A 3 -10.87 27.77 -3.77
C ARG A 3 -10.63 28.97 -2.88
N ALA A 4 -9.36 29.24 -2.57
CA ALA A 4 -8.97 30.41 -1.80
C ALA A 4 -9.02 31.67 -2.67
N ASP A 5 -8.59 31.52 -3.92
CA ASP A 5 -8.57 32.55 -4.95
C ASP A 5 -8.70 31.87 -6.33
N ALA A 6 -8.50 32.63 -7.42
CA ALA A 6 -8.60 32.11 -8.78
C ALA A 6 -7.52 31.06 -9.12
N ASP A 7 -6.36 31.14 -8.47
CA ASP A 7 -5.16 30.36 -8.78
C ASP A 7 -4.89 29.25 -7.75
N THR A 8 -5.49 29.32 -6.57
CA THR A 8 -5.22 28.46 -5.41
C THR A 8 -6.44 27.65 -5.03
N SER A 9 -6.27 26.34 -4.99
CA SER A 9 -7.31 25.40 -4.58
C SER A 9 -6.84 24.45 -3.49
N LEU A 10 -7.74 24.14 -2.58
CA LEU A 10 -7.58 23.15 -1.53
C LEU A 10 -8.54 21.98 -1.77
N ARG A 11 -8.02 20.77 -1.59
CA ARG A 11 -8.79 19.53 -1.62
C ARG A 11 -8.64 18.86 -0.26
N LEU A 12 -9.76 18.40 0.26
CA LEU A 12 -9.79 17.46 1.36
C LEU A 12 -10.63 16.26 0.91
N SER A 13 -10.13 15.06 1.17
CA SER A 13 -10.80 13.81 0.83
C SER A 13 -10.65 12.84 1.98
N ALA A 14 -11.74 12.20 2.37
CA ALA A 14 -11.75 11.09 3.30
C ALA A 14 -12.42 9.90 2.62
N ALA A 15 -11.86 8.71 2.79
CA ALA A 15 -12.39 7.48 2.21
C ALA A 15 -12.24 6.34 3.21
N ARG A 16 -13.21 5.43 3.20
CA ARG A 16 -13.15 4.17 3.94
C ARG A 16 -13.45 3.03 2.99
N GLY A 17 -12.62 2.00 3.04
CA GLY A 17 -12.74 0.79 2.23
C GLY A 17 -12.73 -0.45 3.10
N VAL A 18 -13.32 -1.53 2.60
CA VAL A 18 -13.26 -2.86 3.21
C VAL A 18 -12.70 -3.82 2.18
N LYS A 19 -11.60 -4.50 2.52
CA LYS A 19 -11.05 -5.60 1.73
C LYS A 19 -11.46 -6.91 2.40
N MET A 20 -12.26 -7.70 1.67
CA MET A 20 -12.45 -9.10 1.99
C MET A 20 -11.25 -9.92 1.54
N MET A 21 -11.01 -11.03 2.21
CA MET A 21 -9.98 -11.96 1.80
C MET A 21 -10.23 -12.46 0.36
N SER A 22 -9.15 -12.64 -0.37
CA SER A 22 -9.17 -13.23 -1.71
C SER A 22 -9.31 -14.75 -1.64
N LEU A 23 -9.72 -15.37 -2.76
CA LEU A 23 -9.87 -16.83 -2.85
C LEU A 23 -8.56 -17.57 -2.52
N ILE A 24 -7.41 -17.00 -2.92
CA ILE A 24 -6.10 -17.57 -2.62
C ILE A 24 -5.74 -17.45 -1.14
N GLU A 25 -6.10 -16.33 -0.49
CA GLU A 25 -5.93 -16.17 0.97
C GLU A 25 -6.85 -17.14 1.75
N PHE A 26 -8.00 -17.53 1.18
CA PHE A 26 -9.00 -18.41 1.81
C PHE A 26 -8.69 -19.89 1.68
N ALA A 27 -8.46 -20.37 0.46
CA ALA A 27 -8.48 -21.80 0.14
C ALA A 27 -7.30 -22.26 -0.71
N ALA A 28 -6.20 -21.49 -0.79
CA ALA A 28 -5.01 -22.00 -1.45
C ALA A 28 -4.61 -23.35 -0.84
N VAL A 29 -4.36 -24.34 -1.70
CA VAL A 29 -3.74 -25.60 -1.31
C VAL A 29 -2.71 -25.92 -2.37
N GLY A 30 -1.46 -26.02 -1.96
CA GLY A 30 -0.36 -26.29 -2.89
C GLY A 30 0.78 -27.01 -2.19
N VAL A 31 1.47 -27.84 -2.95
CA VAL A 31 2.70 -28.50 -2.52
C VAL A 31 3.77 -28.24 -3.58
N GLY A 32 4.96 -27.85 -3.12
CA GLY A 32 6.10 -27.60 -4.00
C GLY A 32 7.42 -28.01 -3.36
N PRO A 33 8.53 -27.92 -4.11
CA PRO A 33 9.86 -28.12 -3.55
C PRO A 33 10.14 -27.06 -2.49
N GLY A 34 10.69 -27.50 -1.35
CA GLY A 34 11.07 -26.62 -0.26
C GLY A 34 12.33 -25.79 -0.56
N PRO A 35 12.61 -24.76 0.25
CA PRO A 35 13.79 -23.92 0.10
C PRO A 35 15.11 -24.66 0.35
N LEU A 36 15.06 -25.87 0.92
CA LEU A 36 16.21 -26.74 1.16
C LEU A 36 16.08 -28.06 0.38
N PRO A 37 17.18 -28.66 -0.09
CA PRO A 37 17.17 -29.97 -0.74
C PRO A 37 16.49 -31.03 0.13
N GLY A 38 15.59 -31.83 -0.47
CA GLY A 38 14.87 -32.90 0.23
C GLY A 38 13.71 -32.44 1.11
N THR A 39 13.38 -31.14 1.12
CA THR A 39 12.23 -30.60 1.88
C THR A 39 11.05 -30.28 0.97
N SER A 40 9.84 -30.25 1.54
CA SER A 40 8.61 -29.85 0.84
C SER A 40 8.04 -28.56 1.43
N PHE A 41 7.42 -27.75 0.58
CA PHE A 41 6.71 -26.53 0.96
C PHE A 41 5.21 -26.71 0.75
N PHE A 42 4.43 -26.48 1.80
CA PHE A 42 2.98 -26.52 1.78
C PHE A 42 2.43 -25.12 1.84
N VAL A 43 1.60 -24.74 0.88
CA VAL A 43 0.83 -23.49 0.92
C VAL A 43 -0.58 -23.86 1.33
N THR A 44 -1.08 -23.23 2.39
CA THR A 44 -2.47 -23.34 2.82
C THR A 44 -3.09 -21.96 2.97
N GLY A 45 -4.33 -21.82 2.51
CA GLY A 45 -5.18 -20.69 2.84
C GLY A 45 -5.58 -20.73 4.32
N ASN A 46 -6.18 -19.64 4.79
CA ASN A 46 -6.63 -19.49 6.16
C ASN A 46 -8.06 -18.95 6.19
N PRO A 47 -9.08 -19.79 6.48
CA PRO A 47 -10.49 -19.37 6.47
C PRO A 47 -10.85 -18.40 7.61
N ASP A 48 -9.99 -18.25 8.62
CA ASP A 48 -10.24 -17.41 9.79
C ASP A 48 -9.82 -15.94 9.57
N LEU A 49 -9.33 -15.58 8.38
CA LEU A 49 -8.98 -14.20 8.07
C LEU A 49 -10.25 -13.33 7.98
N GLY A 50 -10.35 -12.38 8.89
CA GLY A 50 -11.41 -11.38 8.84
C GLY A 50 -11.23 -10.34 7.74
N ALA A 51 -12.24 -9.50 7.56
CA ALA A 51 -12.14 -8.33 6.71
C ALA A 51 -11.07 -7.34 7.21
N SER A 52 -10.37 -6.72 6.27
CA SER A 52 -9.47 -5.59 6.53
C SER A 52 -10.18 -4.28 6.21
N ILE A 53 -10.02 -3.28 7.07
CA ILE A 53 -10.62 -1.95 6.90
C ILE A 53 -9.51 -0.97 6.60
N THR A 54 -9.65 -0.23 5.50
CA THR A 54 -8.73 0.84 5.10
C THR A 54 -9.42 2.18 5.33
N GLU A 55 -8.72 3.11 5.96
CA GLU A 55 -9.15 4.49 6.15
C GLU A 55 -8.10 5.40 5.53
N GLY A 56 -8.53 6.33 4.68
CA GLY A 56 -7.65 7.22 3.95
C GLY A 56 -8.10 8.67 4.12
N TYR A 57 -7.14 9.53 4.39
CA TYR A 57 -7.32 10.98 4.48
C TYR A 57 -6.27 11.63 3.57
N ASP A 58 -6.72 12.56 2.73
CA ASP A 58 -5.88 13.29 1.79
C ASP A 58 -6.20 14.78 1.89
N ILE A 59 -5.15 15.58 2.04
CA ILE A 59 -5.22 17.04 2.03
C ILE A 59 -4.25 17.52 0.95
N GLY A 60 -4.78 18.24 -0.02
CA GLY A 60 -4.04 18.73 -1.17
C GLY A 60 -4.18 20.23 -1.35
N VAL A 61 -3.09 20.87 -1.77
CA VAL A 61 -3.06 22.24 -2.26
C VAL A 61 -2.50 22.26 -3.67
N GLU A 62 -3.19 23.00 -4.54
CA GLU A 62 -2.72 23.30 -5.89
C GLU A 62 -2.74 24.81 -6.08
N ARG A 63 -1.60 25.36 -6.50
CA ARG A 63 -1.43 26.78 -6.82
C ARG A 63 -0.89 26.95 -8.22
N GLN A 64 -1.62 27.70 -9.03
CA GLN A 64 -1.13 28.21 -10.30
C GLN A 64 -0.29 29.45 -10.05
N LEU A 65 0.81 29.58 -10.79
CA LEU A 65 1.71 30.73 -10.73
C LEU A 65 1.80 31.32 -12.15
N PRO A 66 0.78 32.12 -12.56
CA PRO A 66 0.67 32.59 -13.94
C PRO A 66 1.89 33.38 -14.40
N MET A 67 2.48 34.19 -13.50
CA MET A 67 3.70 34.96 -13.76
C MET A 67 4.92 34.10 -14.16
N LEU A 68 4.93 32.84 -13.74
CA LEU A 68 6.02 31.90 -14.00
C LEU A 68 5.62 30.81 -15.00
N LEU A 69 4.42 30.89 -15.59
CA LEU A 69 3.81 29.84 -16.43
C LEU A 69 3.96 28.45 -15.78
N SER A 70 3.79 28.40 -14.46
CA SER A 70 4.09 27.21 -13.65
C SER A 70 2.93 26.86 -12.73
N SER A 71 2.96 25.64 -12.21
CA SER A 71 2.00 25.16 -11.21
C SER A 71 2.73 24.40 -10.11
N PHE A 72 2.32 24.61 -8.87
CA PHE A 72 2.75 23.86 -7.72
C PHE A 72 1.60 23.03 -7.17
N LYS A 73 1.86 21.76 -6.87
CA LYS A 73 0.92 20.84 -6.23
C LYS A 73 1.61 20.17 -5.06
N ALA A 74 0.96 20.12 -3.90
CA ALA A 74 1.43 19.36 -2.75
C ALA A 74 0.25 18.66 -2.08
N ASN A 75 0.40 17.36 -1.81
CA ASN A 75 -0.60 16.53 -1.17
C ASN A 75 0.02 15.78 0.00
N LEU A 76 -0.61 15.85 1.16
CA LEU A 76 -0.33 15.01 2.31
C LEU A 76 -1.42 13.95 2.39
N PHE A 77 -1.02 12.68 2.35
CA PHE A 77 -1.94 11.57 2.53
C PHE A 77 -1.57 10.76 3.77
N TYR A 78 -2.60 10.29 4.47
CA TYR A 78 -2.52 9.36 5.56
C TYR A 78 -3.48 8.20 5.28
N THR A 79 -2.97 6.98 5.38
CA THR A 79 -3.76 5.76 5.21
C THR A 79 -3.51 4.84 6.40
N SER A 80 -4.58 4.41 7.04
CA SER A 80 -4.58 3.38 8.07
C SER A 80 -5.22 2.10 7.55
N LEU A 81 -4.69 0.96 7.99
CA LEU A 81 -5.19 -0.38 7.73
C LEU A 81 -5.37 -1.09 9.07
N SER A 82 -6.60 -1.48 9.38
CA SER A 82 -6.94 -2.10 10.68
C SER A 82 -6.23 -3.42 10.90
N LYS A 83 -6.07 -4.21 9.83
CA LYS A 83 -5.38 -5.50 9.82
C LYS A 83 -4.74 -5.71 8.46
N ASN A 84 -3.45 -6.02 8.42
CA ASN A 84 -2.80 -6.39 7.17
C ASN A 84 -2.77 -7.92 7.01
N VAL A 85 -2.93 -8.43 5.79
CA VAL A 85 -2.74 -9.85 5.51
C VAL A 85 -1.34 -10.04 4.96
N ALA A 86 -0.60 -10.97 5.54
CA ALA A 86 0.73 -11.31 5.07
C ALA A 86 1.00 -12.80 5.23
N VAL A 87 1.92 -13.30 4.42
CA VAL A 87 2.27 -14.72 4.41
C VAL A 87 3.33 -14.99 5.46
N ALA A 88 3.01 -15.87 6.40
CA ALA A 88 3.95 -16.36 7.40
C ALA A 88 4.38 -17.78 7.06
N ASN A 89 5.66 -18.06 7.28
CA ASN A 89 6.27 -19.37 7.05
C ASN A 89 6.60 -20.02 8.38
N PHE A 90 6.19 -21.26 8.53
CA PHE A 90 6.34 -22.08 9.73
C PHE A 90 7.15 -23.32 9.39
N ALA A 91 8.08 -23.70 10.26
CA ALA A 91 8.80 -24.97 10.19
C ALA A 91 8.49 -25.77 11.47
N PRO A 92 7.52 -26.70 11.45
CA PRO A 92 7.27 -27.55 12.61
C PRO A 92 8.52 -28.40 12.91
N SER A 93 9.00 -28.32 14.15
CA SER A 93 10.28 -28.91 14.59
C SER A 93 10.24 -30.42 14.83
N PHE A 94 9.12 -31.10 14.54
CA PHE A 94 8.86 -32.47 14.99
C PHE A 94 8.73 -33.50 13.85
N VAL A 95 9.00 -33.12 12.59
CA VAL A 95 8.81 -34.01 11.42
C VAL A 95 10.11 -34.12 10.60
N ASN A 96 10.45 -35.35 10.21
CA ASN A 96 11.61 -35.67 9.38
C ASN A 96 11.15 -36.45 8.12
N PRO A 97 11.37 -35.96 6.88
CA PRO A 97 12.07 -34.72 6.54
C PRO A 97 11.29 -33.46 6.96
N PRO A 98 11.99 -32.36 7.30
CA PRO A 98 11.34 -31.11 7.65
C PRO A 98 10.54 -30.59 6.46
N PHE A 99 9.33 -30.11 6.74
CA PHE A 99 8.52 -29.37 5.78
C PHE A 99 8.26 -27.96 6.27
N PHE A 100 7.94 -27.07 5.33
CA PHE A 100 7.58 -25.69 5.62
C PHE A 100 6.10 -25.47 5.29
N VAL A 101 5.39 -24.76 6.15
CA VAL A 101 4.00 -24.36 5.91
C VAL A 101 3.95 -22.85 5.72
N SER A 102 3.32 -22.43 4.64
CA SER A 102 3.07 -21.03 4.32
C SER A 102 1.59 -20.78 4.40
N GLN A 103 1.20 -19.84 5.23
CA GLN A 103 -0.20 -19.46 5.39
C GLN A 103 -0.34 -17.95 5.56
N PRO A 104 -1.41 -17.36 5.02
CA PRO A 104 -1.71 -15.97 5.26
C PRO A 104 -2.22 -15.78 6.70
N LEU A 105 -1.71 -14.75 7.36
CA LEU A 105 -2.08 -14.35 8.71
C LEU A 105 -2.50 -12.89 8.74
N MET A 106 -3.34 -12.55 9.73
CA MET A 106 -3.61 -11.17 10.07
C MET A 106 -2.50 -10.62 10.97
N TRP A 107 -1.85 -9.54 10.53
CA TRP A 107 -0.99 -8.73 11.38
C TRP A 107 -1.69 -7.50 11.91
N ALA A 108 -1.10 -6.96 12.98
CA ALA A 108 -1.56 -5.78 13.67
C ALA A 108 -1.71 -4.56 12.74
N HIS A 109 -2.43 -3.57 13.26
CA HIS A 109 -2.70 -2.29 12.61
C HIS A 109 -1.46 -1.68 11.94
N GLN A 110 -1.60 -1.25 10.69
CA GLN A 110 -0.55 -0.56 9.94
C GLN A 110 -1.02 0.79 9.48
N SER A 111 -0.17 1.81 9.64
CA SER A 111 -0.43 3.16 9.13
C SER A 111 0.72 3.63 8.26
N ARG A 112 0.38 4.37 7.21
CA ARG A 112 1.34 5.01 6.31
C ARG A 112 0.93 6.45 6.09
N TRP A 113 1.91 7.33 6.02
CA TRP A 113 1.72 8.71 5.62
C TRP A 113 2.82 9.10 4.64
N ALA A 114 2.51 10.00 3.71
CA ALA A 114 3.55 10.61 2.91
C ALA A 114 3.11 11.97 2.37
N LEU A 115 4.12 12.78 2.06
CA LEU A 115 3.98 14.04 1.36
C LEU A 115 4.44 13.85 -0.08
N ASN A 116 3.60 14.22 -1.03
CA ASN A 116 3.93 14.26 -2.44
C ASN A 116 3.86 15.71 -2.93
N TRP A 117 4.96 16.22 -3.49
CA TRP A 117 4.96 17.51 -4.17
C TRP A 117 5.32 17.35 -5.64
N ASN A 118 4.77 18.22 -6.47
CA ASN A 118 5.09 18.29 -7.88
C ASN A 118 5.04 19.75 -8.34
N SER A 119 6.08 20.19 -9.03
CA SER A 119 6.11 21.48 -9.72
C SER A 119 6.26 21.25 -11.23
N LYS A 120 5.42 21.92 -12.01
CA LYS A 120 5.57 21.99 -13.47
C LYS A 120 5.99 23.40 -13.85
N GLY A 121 7.07 23.54 -14.60
CA GLY A 121 7.55 24.81 -15.14
C GLY A 121 8.28 24.61 -16.47
N LYS A 122 8.45 25.69 -17.23
CA LYS A 122 9.19 25.69 -18.50
C LYS A 122 10.68 25.48 -18.21
N LYS A 123 11.33 24.52 -18.89
CA LYS A 123 12.79 24.34 -18.85
C LYS A 123 13.41 25.59 -19.50
N ILE A 124 13.97 26.49 -18.70
CA ILE A 124 14.77 27.61 -19.21
C ILE A 124 16.10 27.01 -19.67
N ILE A 125 16.27 26.82 -20.97
CA ILE A 125 17.57 26.53 -21.57
C ILE A 125 18.31 27.87 -21.62
N CYS A 126 19.21 28.09 -20.67
CA CYS A 126 20.21 29.13 -20.81
C CYS A 126 21.32 28.58 -21.71
N ASN A 127 21.30 28.95 -22.99
CA ASN A 127 22.51 28.83 -23.82
C ASN A 127 23.44 29.97 -23.40
N GLY A 128 24.49 29.65 -22.66
CA GLY A 128 25.61 30.56 -22.49
C GLY A 128 26.31 30.74 -23.83
N VAL A 129 26.52 32.00 -24.21
CA VAL A 129 27.52 32.40 -25.21
C VAL A 129 28.88 32.42 -24.52
#